data_AF-A0AAQ5XX70-F1
#
_entry.id   AF-A0AAQ5XX70-F1
#
_cell.length_a   1.000
_cell.length_b   1.000
_cell.length_c   1.000
_cell.angle_alpha   90.00
_cell.angle_beta   90.00
_cell.angle_gamma   90.00
#
_symmetry.space_group_name_H-M   'P 1'
#
loop_
_entity.id
_entity.type
_entity.pdbx_description
1 polymer ?
#
loop_
_entity_poly.entity_id
_entity_poly.type
_entity_poly.pdbx_seq_one_letter_code
_entity_poly.pdbx_strand_id
1 'polypeptide(L)'
;MDEEDRTPPKCGYSTSQLKMSWTYATLLALLTVLLALSLSQEADSAAVPSSTGSAKDPQGPLKRIFMKEEDASNFFRKRSRRGAKSQDEINAEQRQVLAADERKREFHEEKRNEFESYAEEENDEQSERTRESTEQWREFHYDGMHPPHEYNRHSI
;
A
#
# COMPACT_ATOMS: atom_id res chain seq x y z
N MET A 1 -62.73 23.40 2.47
CA MET A 1 -62.42 24.03 1.16
C MET A 1 -60.98 24.44 1.29
N ASP A 2 -60.16 23.47 0.94
CA ASP A 2 -58.74 23.40 1.19
C ASP A 2 -58.06 23.74 -0.13
N GLU A 3 -57.24 24.78 -0.15
CA GLU A 3 -56.53 25.21 -1.34
C GLU A 3 -55.06 24.78 -1.23
N GLU A 4 -54.64 24.01 -2.24
CA GLU A 4 -53.43 23.22 -2.34
C GLU A 4 -52.14 24.06 -2.28
N ASP A 5 -51.26 23.75 -1.32
CA ASP A 5 -49.84 24.14 -1.38
C ASP A 5 -49.08 23.07 -2.18
N ARG A 6 -48.77 23.37 -3.44
CA ARG A 6 -48.13 22.46 -4.40
C ARG A 6 -46.65 22.84 -4.56
N THR A 7 -45.81 22.47 -3.60
CA THR A 7 -44.34 22.54 -3.76
C THR A 7 -43.80 21.25 -4.40
N PRO A 8 -42.88 21.33 -5.39
CA PRO A 8 -42.34 20.15 -6.05
C PRO A 8 -41.39 19.35 -5.13
N PRO A 9 -41.30 18.02 -5.29
CA PRO A 9 -40.39 17.21 -4.49
C PRO A 9 -38.94 17.59 -4.83
N LYS A 10 -38.23 18.13 -3.83
CA LYS A 10 -36.78 18.32 -3.91
C LYS A 10 -36.15 16.93 -4.00
N CYS A 11 -35.74 16.56 -5.21
CA CYS A 11 -34.95 15.36 -5.47
C CYS A 11 -33.53 15.60 -4.91
N GLY A 12 -33.39 15.44 -3.58
CA GLY A 12 -32.13 15.53 -2.87
C GLY A 12 -31.41 14.20 -2.93
N TYR A 13 -30.70 13.93 -4.03
CA TYR A 13 -29.66 12.91 -3.97
C TYR A 13 -28.53 13.46 -3.11
N SER A 14 -28.43 12.95 -1.88
CA SER A 14 -27.35 13.26 -0.95
C SER A 14 -26.01 13.04 -1.64
N THR A 15 -25.11 14.02 -1.58
CA THR A 15 -23.75 13.97 -2.14
C THR A 15 -22.92 12.79 -1.61
N SER A 16 -23.31 12.21 -0.47
CA SER A 16 -22.75 10.97 0.07
C SER A 16 -23.10 9.72 -0.76
N GLN A 17 -24.27 9.68 -1.41
CA GLN A 17 -24.69 8.58 -2.29
C GLN A 17 -23.88 8.55 -3.59
N LEU A 18 -23.48 9.72 -4.10
CA LEU A 18 -22.66 9.85 -5.31
C LEU A 18 -21.19 9.43 -5.07
N LYS A 19 -20.66 9.67 -3.87
CA LYS A 19 -19.30 9.27 -3.48
C LYS A 19 -19.14 7.77 -3.36
N MET A 20 -20.14 7.09 -2.76
CA MET A 20 -20.12 5.64 -2.63
C MET A 20 -20.34 4.96 -3.98
N SER A 21 -21.30 5.41 -4.79
CA SER A 21 -21.59 4.80 -6.10
C SER A 21 -20.43 4.88 -7.10
N TRP A 22 -19.62 5.95 -7.07
CA TRP A 22 -18.45 6.07 -7.93
C TRP A 22 -17.38 5.02 -7.58
N THR A 23 -17.15 4.75 -6.29
CA THR A 23 -16.22 3.69 -5.88
C THR A 23 -16.68 2.30 -6.32
N TYR A 24 -17.99 2.02 -6.26
CA TYR A 24 -18.53 0.77 -6.78
C TYR A 24 -18.40 0.67 -8.31
N ALA A 25 -18.60 1.77 -9.03
CA ALA A 25 -18.43 1.80 -10.48
C ALA A 25 -16.96 1.53 -10.90
N THR A 26 -15.98 2.11 -10.18
CA THR A 26 -14.56 1.86 -10.46
C THR A 26 -14.14 0.44 -10.09
N LEU A 27 -14.64 -0.10 -8.98
CA LEU A 27 -14.40 -1.48 -8.57
C LEU A 27 -14.99 -2.48 -9.57
N LEU A 28 -16.22 -2.25 -10.03
CA LEU A 28 -16.86 -3.08 -11.06
C LEU A 28 -16.11 -3.00 -12.39
N ALA A 29 -15.67 -1.82 -12.82
CA ALA A 29 -14.84 -1.66 -14.01
C ALA A 29 -13.53 -2.45 -13.90
N LEU A 30 -12.80 -2.33 -12.78
CA LEU A 30 -11.59 -3.10 -12.50
C LEU A 30 -11.84 -4.61 -12.52
N LEU A 31 -12.94 -5.06 -11.90
CA LEU A 31 -13.35 -6.45 -11.89
C LEU A 31 -13.60 -6.98 -13.32
N THR A 32 -14.30 -6.21 -14.15
CA THR A 32 -14.58 -6.61 -15.54
C THR A 32 -13.30 -6.74 -16.38
N VAL A 33 -12.32 -5.84 -16.18
CA VAL A 33 -11.02 -5.91 -16.86
C VAL A 33 -10.25 -7.15 -16.42
N LEU A 34 -10.24 -7.47 -15.13
CA LEU A 34 -9.60 -8.69 -14.60
C LEU A 34 -10.25 -9.96 -15.16
N LEU A 35 -11.58 -10.02 -15.23
CA LEU A 35 -12.28 -11.15 -15.84
C LEU A 35 -11.91 -11.29 -17.33
N ALA A 36 -11.92 -10.18 -18.08
CA ALA A 36 -11.54 -10.19 -19.49
C ALA A 36 -10.11 -10.70 -19.71
N LEU A 37 -9.16 -10.28 -18.86
CA LEU A 37 -7.76 -10.76 -18.90
C LEU A 37 -7.64 -12.24 -18.55
N SER A 38 -8.40 -12.72 -17.55
CA SER A 38 -8.39 -14.13 -17.16
C SER A 38 -9.02 -15.06 -18.20
N LEU A 39 -10.06 -14.59 -18.90
CA LEU A 39 -10.70 -15.32 -19.99
C LEU A 39 -9.88 -15.23 -21.28
N SER A 40 -9.07 -14.19 -21.43
CA SER A 40 -8.13 -14.00 -22.55
C SER A 40 -6.79 -14.71 -22.33
N GLN A 41 -6.56 -15.31 -21.16
CA GLN A 41 -5.57 -16.38 -21.01
C GLN A 41 -6.14 -17.66 -21.62
N GLU A 42 -6.53 -17.58 -22.90
CA GLU A 42 -6.58 -18.72 -23.77
C GLU A 42 -5.13 -19.20 -23.85
N ALA A 43 -4.83 -20.19 -23.03
CA ALA A 43 -3.62 -20.94 -23.14
C ALA A 43 -3.60 -21.51 -24.55
N ASP A 44 -2.73 -20.97 -25.40
CA ASP A 44 -2.04 -21.77 -26.40
C ASP A 44 -1.19 -22.81 -25.64
N SER A 45 -1.91 -23.74 -25.02
CA SER A 45 -1.39 -25.00 -24.56
C SER A 45 -0.90 -25.65 -25.83
N ALA A 46 0.43 -25.78 -25.96
CA ALA A 46 1.08 -26.48 -27.04
C ALA A 46 0.69 -27.97 -26.95
N ALA A 47 -0.54 -28.28 -27.35
CA ALA A 47 -1.01 -29.62 -27.60
C ALA A 47 -0.28 -30.08 -28.86
N VAL A 48 0.86 -30.71 -28.65
CA VAL A 48 1.56 -31.47 -29.67
C VAL A 48 0.55 -32.50 -30.19
N PRO A 49 0.16 -32.50 -31.48
CA PRO A 49 -0.62 -33.59 -32.02
C PRO A 49 0.26 -34.83 -31.94
N SER A 50 -0.12 -35.82 -31.12
CA SER A 50 0.51 -37.13 -31.15
C SER A 50 0.08 -37.81 -32.44
N SER A 51 0.73 -37.46 -33.56
CA SER A 51 0.65 -38.24 -34.78
C SER A 51 1.44 -39.53 -34.55
N THR A 52 0.76 -40.53 -34.02
CA THR A 52 1.09 -41.93 -34.26
C THR A 52 1.02 -42.16 -35.77
N GLY A 53 2.14 -41.98 -36.45
CA GLY A 53 2.24 -42.09 -37.90
C GLY A 53 3.68 -42.11 -38.37
N SER A 54 4.29 -43.29 -38.29
CA SER A 54 5.45 -43.77 -39.06
C SER A 54 6.59 -42.78 -39.36
N ALA A 55 7.70 -42.97 -38.64
CA ALA A 55 9.08 -42.90 -39.10
C ALA A 55 9.36 -42.14 -40.41
N LYS A 56 9.87 -40.91 -40.29
CA LYS A 56 11.11 -40.49 -40.96
C LYS A 56 11.89 -39.59 -40.00
N ASP A 57 13.09 -40.05 -39.67
CA ASP A 57 14.09 -39.30 -38.91
C ASP A 57 14.33 -37.95 -39.61
N PRO A 58 14.13 -36.79 -38.96
CA PRO A 58 14.35 -35.51 -39.61
C PRO A 58 15.87 -35.30 -39.79
N GLN A 59 16.33 -35.62 -40.99
CA GLN A 59 17.66 -35.31 -41.49
C GLN A 59 17.81 -33.79 -41.70
N GLY A 60 18.06 -33.10 -40.60
CA GLY A 60 18.45 -31.69 -40.53
C GLY A 60 19.04 -31.45 -39.14
N PRO A 61 19.92 -30.46 -38.94
CA PRO A 61 20.48 -30.19 -37.62
C PRO A 61 19.35 -29.73 -36.70
N LEU A 62 18.68 -30.69 -36.04
CA LEU A 62 17.77 -30.46 -34.95
C LEU A 62 18.51 -29.54 -33.99
N LYS A 63 18.00 -28.31 -33.87
CA LYS A 63 18.53 -27.26 -33.01
C LYS A 63 18.54 -27.86 -31.61
N ARG A 64 19.69 -28.40 -31.19
CA ARG A 64 19.87 -29.10 -29.91
C ARG A 64 19.49 -28.11 -28.81
N ILE A 65 18.28 -28.27 -28.27
CA ILE A 65 17.81 -27.50 -27.12
C ILE A 65 18.67 -27.83 -25.89
N PHE A 66 19.25 -29.04 -25.88
CA PHE A 66 20.19 -29.50 -24.87
C PHE A 66 21.64 -29.34 -25.33
N MET A 67 22.32 -28.42 -24.66
CA MET A 67 23.77 -28.29 -24.71
C MET A 67 24.41 -29.53 -24.07
N LYS A 68 25.47 -30.06 -24.68
CA LYS A 68 26.18 -31.22 -24.13
C LYS A 68 26.80 -30.89 -22.78
N GLU A 69 26.97 -31.90 -21.93
CA GLU A 69 27.54 -31.76 -20.58
C GLU A 69 28.90 -31.06 -20.59
N GLU A 70 29.79 -31.44 -21.50
CA GLU A 70 31.10 -30.80 -21.69
C GLU A 70 31.00 -29.30 -21.98
N ASP A 71 30.07 -28.89 -22.86
CA ASP A 71 29.82 -27.50 -23.21
C ASP A 71 29.13 -26.74 -22.06
N ALA A 72 28.18 -27.39 -21.37
CA ALA A 72 27.47 -26.84 -20.22
C ALA A 72 28.40 -26.62 -19.02
N SER A 73 29.38 -27.51 -18.82
CA SER A 73 30.36 -27.42 -17.73
C SER A 73 31.20 -26.14 -17.79
N ASN A 74 31.42 -25.60 -19.01
CA ASN A 74 32.18 -24.38 -19.23
C ASN A 74 31.45 -23.13 -18.70
N PHE A 75 30.11 -23.14 -18.69
CA PHE A 75 29.31 -22.04 -18.11
C PHE A 75 29.52 -21.91 -16.60
N PHE A 76 29.59 -23.04 -15.89
CA PHE A 76 29.84 -23.05 -14.45
C PHE A 76 31.30 -22.75 -14.12
N ARG A 77 32.24 -23.21 -14.94
CA ARG A 77 33.67 -22.92 -14.74
C ARG A 77 34.02 -21.44 -14.94
N LYS A 78 33.39 -20.78 -15.93
CA LYS A 78 33.51 -19.32 -16.09
C LYS A 78 32.81 -18.54 -14.99
N ARG A 79 31.65 -19.01 -14.50
CA ARG A 79 30.86 -18.31 -13.47
C ARG A 79 31.37 -18.49 -12.04
N SER A 80 32.10 -19.57 -11.75
CA SER A 80 32.73 -19.80 -10.45
C SER A 80 33.86 -18.81 -10.18
N ARG A 81 34.53 -18.34 -11.24
CA ARG A 81 35.45 -17.20 -11.19
C ARG A 81 34.73 -15.91 -11.57
N ARG A 82 33.86 -15.41 -10.71
CA ARG A 82 33.79 -13.95 -10.58
C ARG A 82 35.22 -13.54 -10.19
N GLY A 83 35.92 -12.81 -11.06
CA GLY A 83 37.24 -12.28 -10.72
C GLY A 83 37.16 -11.52 -9.39
N ALA A 84 38.30 -11.32 -8.74
CA ALA A 84 38.34 -10.42 -7.58
C ALA A 84 37.60 -9.13 -7.96
N LYS A 85 36.54 -8.78 -7.21
CA LYS A 85 35.75 -7.58 -7.48
C LYS A 85 36.68 -6.39 -7.52
N SER A 86 36.46 -5.48 -8.47
CA SER A 86 37.22 -4.24 -8.47
C SER A 86 36.83 -3.41 -7.24
N GLN A 87 37.72 -2.54 -6.79
CA GLN A 87 37.42 -1.67 -5.65
C GLN A 87 36.17 -0.80 -5.92
N ASP A 88 35.97 -0.37 -7.17
CA ASP A 88 34.80 0.41 -7.58
C ASP A 88 33.50 -0.38 -7.49
N GLU A 89 33.52 -1.68 -7.85
CA GLU A 89 32.37 -2.57 -7.71
C GLU A 89 31.99 -2.74 -6.24
N ILE A 90 32.97 -2.96 -5.37
CA ILE A 90 32.76 -3.08 -3.91
C ILE A 90 32.18 -1.77 -3.36
N ASN A 91 32.75 -0.62 -3.75
CA ASN A 91 32.27 0.68 -3.32
C ASN A 91 30.84 0.96 -3.78
N ALA A 92 30.49 0.58 -5.02
CA ALA A 92 29.16 0.73 -5.56
C ALA A 92 28.14 -0.15 -4.82
N GLU A 93 28.48 -1.41 -4.55
CA GLU A 93 27.65 -2.32 -3.75
C GLU A 93 27.45 -1.79 -2.33
N GLN A 94 28.51 -1.30 -1.69
CA GLN A 94 28.43 -0.79 -0.33
C GLN A 94 27.55 0.47 -0.24
N ARG A 95 27.59 1.35 -1.24
CA ARG A 95 26.64 2.48 -1.34
C ARG A 95 25.20 2.02 -1.46
N GLN A 96 24.94 0.96 -2.23
CA GLN A 96 23.58 0.42 -2.36
C GLN A 96 23.09 -0.20 -1.05
N VAL A 97 23.97 -0.90 -0.32
CA VAL A 97 23.65 -1.46 1.00
C VAL A 97 23.31 -0.34 1.98
N LEU A 98 24.14 0.70 2.05
CA LEU A 98 23.88 1.85 2.93
C LEU A 98 22.57 2.56 2.57
N ALA A 99 22.30 2.79 1.29
CA ALA A 99 21.05 3.42 0.85
C ALA A 99 19.82 2.54 1.13
N ALA A 100 19.95 1.21 1.10
CA ALA A 100 18.87 0.30 1.45
C ALA A 100 18.63 0.29 2.97
N ASP A 101 19.69 0.31 3.77
CA ASP A 101 19.63 0.38 5.22
C ASP A 101 19.02 1.70 5.69
N GLU A 102 19.43 2.82 5.10
CA GLU A 102 18.88 4.14 5.38
C GLU A 102 17.38 4.21 5.09
N ARG A 103 16.92 3.75 3.91
CA ARG A 103 15.48 3.68 3.61
C ARG A 103 14.70 2.82 4.58
N LYS A 104 15.29 1.72 5.05
CA LYS A 104 14.64 0.85 6.05
C LYS A 104 14.56 1.54 7.41
N ARG A 105 15.62 2.24 7.82
CA ARG A 105 15.66 3.03 9.05
C ARG A 105 14.61 4.14 9.01
N GLU A 106 14.59 4.94 7.95
CA GLU A 106 13.63 6.03 7.74
C GLU A 106 12.19 5.53 7.82
N PHE A 107 11.88 4.43 7.12
CA PHE A 107 10.55 3.81 7.20
C PHE A 107 10.15 3.44 8.63
N HIS A 108 11.06 2.82 9.39
CA HIS A 108 10.76 2.44 10.77
C HIS A 108 10.66 3.65 11.71
N GLU A 109 11.48 4.68 11.52
CA GLU A 109 11.41 5.94 12.26
C GLU A 109 10.09 6.67 11.98
N GLU A 110 9.66 6.75 10.72
CA GLU A 110 8.37 7.34 10.34
C GLU A 110 7.19 6.61 10.98
N LYS A 111 7.16 5.26 10.90
CA LYS A 111 6.10 4.47 11.53
C LYS A 111 6.04 4.65 13.05
N ARG A 112 7.18 4.80 13.71
CA ARG A 112 7.25 5.07 15.14
C ARG A 112 6.79 6.48 15.47
N ASN A 113 7.26 7.48 14.72
CA ASN A 113 6.89 8.88 14.90
C ASN A 113 5.40 9.11 14.66
N GLU A 114 4.81 8.47 13.67
CA GLU A 114 3.37 8.51 13.41
C GLU A 114 2.59 8.00 14.63
N PHE A 115 3.02 6.88 15.24
CA PHE A 115 2.39 6.35 16.45
C PHE A 115 2.55 7.27 17.67
N GLU A 116 3.77 7.79 17.90
CA GLU A 116 4.03 8.76 18.99
C GLU A 116 3.20 10.04 18.79
N SER A 117 3.08 10.53 17.54
CA SER A 117 2.24 11.68 17.19
C SER A 117 0.75 11.43 17.44
N TYR A 118 0.23 10.24 17.12
CA TYR A 118 -1.16 9.90 17.40
C TYR A 118 -1.45 9.82 18.90
N ALA A 119 -0.53 9.25 19.68
CA ALA A 119 -0.68 9.15 21.12
C ALA A 119 -0.65 10.53 21.80
N GLU A 120 0.21 11.44 21.33
CA GLU A 120 0.26 12.82 21.82
C GLU A 120 -1.02 13.59 21.45
N GLU A 121 -1.47 13.52 20.19
CA GLU A 121 -2.69 14.19 19.74
C GLU A 121 -3.91 13.70 20.53
N GLU A 122 -4.05 12.38 20.75
CA GLU A 122 -5.14 11.82 21.56
C GLU A 122 -5.09 12.34 23.01
N ASN A 123 -3.89 12.42 23.59
CA ASN A 123 -3.73 12.93 24.95
C ASN A 123 -4.09 14.41 25.07
N ASP A 124 -3.63 15.23 24.11
CA ASP A 124 -3.96 16.65 24.04
C ASP A 124 -5.46 16.87 23.85
N GLU A 125 -6.10 16.13 22.93
CA GLU A 125 -7.55 16.19 22.74
C GLU A 125 -8.33 15.82 24.01
N GLN A 126 -7.90 14.77 24.72
CA GLN A 126 -8.53 14.38 26.00
C GLN A 126 -8.30 15.44 27.08
N SER A 127 -7.10 16.02 27.15
CA SER A 127 -6.74 17.06 28.09
C SER A 127 -7.60 18.31 27.88
N GLU A 128 -7.70 18.77 26.63
CA GLU A 128 -8.53 19.90 26.24
C GLU A 128 -10.02 19.65 26.54
N ARG A 129 -10.54 18.47 26.18
CA ARG A 129 -11.92 18.08 26.52
C ARG A 129 -12.18 18.09 28.02
N THR A 130 -11.26 17.55 28.80
CA THR A 130 -11.39 17.49 30.26
C THR A 130 -11.33 18.89 30.86
N ARG A 131 -10.42 19.72 30.38
CA ARG A 131 -10.26 21.12 30.77
C ARG A 131 -11.53 21.92 30.49
N GLU A 132 -12.04 21.86 29.27
CA GLU A 132 -13.27 22.54 28.84
C GLU A 132 -14.47 22.08 29.66
N SER A 133 -14.65 20.76 29.83
CA SER A 133 -15.75 20.23 30.65
C SER A 133 -15.67 20.76 32.08
N THR A 134 -14.48 20.73 32.69
CA THR A 134 -14.32 21.22 34.06
C THR A 134 -14.56 22.73 34.17
N GLU A 135 -14.19 23.51 33.15
CA GLU A 135 -14.52 24.95 33.06
C GLU A 135 -16.03 25.19 32.99
N GLN A 136 -16.74 24.48 32.10
CA GLN A 136 -18.19 24.58 31.97
C GLN A 136 -18.94 24.21 33.25
N TRP A 137 -18.53 23.14 33.94
CA TRP A 137 -19.11 22.75 35.24
C TRP A 137 -18.88 23.83 36.31
N ARG A 138 -17.70 24.46 36.32
CA ARG A 138 -17.40 25.56 37.25
C ARG A 138 -18.26 26.79 36.96
N GLU A 139 -18.47 27.15 35.70
CA GLU A 139 -19.34 28.26 35.31
C GLU A 139 -20.79 28.02 35.74
N PHE A 140 -21.31 26.80 35.51
CA PHE A 140 -22.67 26.44 35.93
C PHE A 140 -22.87 26.49 37.45
N HIS A 141 -21.85 26.09 38.23
CA HIS A 141 -21.90 26.07 39.68
C HIS A 141 -21.31 27.32 40.35
N TYR A 142 -21.05 28.39 39.59
CA TYR A 142 -20.49 29.61 40.14
C TYR A 142 -21.52 30.36 40.99
N ASP A 143 -21.46 30.16 42.31
CA ASP A 143 -22.35 30.77 43.31
C ASP A 143 -21.87 32.14 43.80
N GLY A 144 -20.73 32.62 43.29
CA GLY A 144 -20.11 33.89 43.68
C GLY A 144 -19.50 33.90 45.10
N MET A 145 -19.56 32.78 45.83
CA MET A 145 -19.05 32.67 47.21
C MET A 145 -17.64 32.05 47.26
N HIS A 146 -17.16 31.49 46.15
CA HIS A 146 -15.83 30.91 46.04
C HIS A 146 -14.92 31.76 45.15
N PRO A 147 -13.81 32.32 45.67
CA PRO A 147 -12.85 33.06 44.85
C PRO A 147 -12.22 32.13 43.79
N PRO A 148 -11.87 32.66 42.61
CA PRO A 148 -11.18 31.89 41.58
C PRO A 148 -9.88 31.32 42.16
N HIS A 149 -9.57 30.07 41.80
CA HIS A 149 -8.35 29.41 42.24
C HIS A 149 -7.14 30.20 41.72
N GLU A 150 -6.44 30.89 42.61
CA GLU A 150 -5.13 31.42 42.31
C GLU A 150 -4.21 30.22 42.05
N TYR A 151 -3.86 30.00 40.78
CA TYR A 151 -2.77 29.11 40.43
C TYR A 151 -1.54 29.64 41.15
N ASN A 152 -1.18 28.96 42.24
CA ASN A 152 -0.07 29.32 43.09
C ASN A 152 1.22 29.05 42.29
N ARG A 153 1.63 30.02 41.46
CA ARG A 153 2.93 30.03 40.77
C ARG A 153 4.01 30.09 41.85
N HIS A 154 4.32 28.95 42.43
CA HIS A 154 5.56 28.77 43.16
C HIS A 154 6.69 28.81 42.15
N SER A 155 7.25 29.99 41.96
CA SER A 155 8.59 30.14 41.43
C SER A 155 9.58 29.63 42.48
N ILE A 156 10.26 28.53 42.17
CA ILE A 156 11.54 28.14 42.80
C ILE A 156 12.50 27.85 41.66
#